data_AF-A0A7S1WF33-F1
#
_entry.id   AF-A0A7S1WF33-F1
#
_cell.length_a   1.000
_cell.length_b   1.000
_cell.length_c   1.000
_cell.angle_alpha   90.00
_cell.angle_beta   90.00
_cell.angle_gamma   90.00
#
_symmetry.space_group_name_H-M   'P 1'
#
loop_
_entity.id
_entity.type
_entity.pdbx_description
1 polymer ?
#
loop_
_entity_poly.entity_id
_entity_poly.type
_entity_poly.pdbx_seq_one_letter_code
_entity_poly.pdbx_strand_id
1 'polypeptide(L)'
;RALVLQQREGCWDLSMSHLKTAVDDRWGLTDELWSRMKHLVPPTHRDKQLAGLSSHLRFKRFAPGHCFKPHEDSSNTQSLGDDTYNISYLSAILYLTDPGDAACGGRTRFLAPDCPAYKQDGRCEAAVCEACVDAPVAKGCMVLYAHPLVNADTEVKHGEEKFIMRTDVMYRR
;
A
#
# COMPACT_ATOMS: atom_id res chain seq x y z
N ARG A 1 9.68 11.58 6.68
CA ARG A 1 9.18 12.93 7.00
C ARG A 1 8.14 13.30 5.95
N ALA A 2 6.85 13.16 6.24
CA ALA A 2 5.85 13.92 5.51
C ALA A 2 5.96 15.36 6.04
N LEU A 3 6.22 16.33 5.17
CA LEU A 3 6.15 17.74 5.52
C LEU A 3 4.68 18.07 5.74
N VAL A 4 4.23 17.91 6.98
CA VAL A 4 2.92 18.39 7.43
C VAL A 4 3.16 19.80 7.94
N LEU A 5 2.95 20.79 7.07
CA LEU A 5 2.94 22.19 7.48
C LEU A 5 1.67 22.44 8.29
N GLN A 6 1.83 22.51 9.60
CA GLN A 6 0.77 22.82 10.55
C GLN A 6 0.35 24.29 10.37
N GLN A 7 -0.82 24.55 9.76
CA GLN A 7 -1.45 25.87 9.86
C GLN A 7 -2.27 25.97 11.15
N ARG A 8 -2.22 27.17 11.74
CA ARG A 8 -2.45 27.48 13.15
C ARG A 8 -3.92 27.50 13.62
N GLU A 9 -4.89 27.04 12.84
CA GLU A 9 -6.31 27.29 13.16
C GLU A 9 -7.25 26.09 12.92
N GLY A 10 -6.79 24.86 13.18
CA GLY A 10 -7.69 23.69 13.34
C GLY A 10 -8.50 23.25 12.11
N CYS A 11 -8.32 23.91 10.96
CA CYS A 11 -8.92 23.53 9.70
C CYS A 11 -7.86 22.89 8.81
N TRP A 12 -7.99 21.60 8.56
CA TRP A 12 -7.06 20.82 7.77
C TRP A 12 -7.33 21.07 6.28
N ASP A 13 -6.41 21.74 5.57
CA ASP A 13 -6.46 21.77 4.11
C ASP A 13 -5.94 20.45 3.55
N LEU A 14 -6.89 19.56 3.22
CA LEU A 14 -6.64 18.22 2.71
C LEU A 14 -6.81 18.13 1.19
N SER A 15 -6.91 19.27 0.49
CA SER A 15 -7.28 19.34 -0.93
C SER A 15 -6.17 18.99 -1.93
N MET A 16 -4.92 18.87 -1.47
CA MET A 16 -3.74 18.83 -2.35
C MET A 16 -2.92 17.53 -2.31
N SER A 17 -3.21 16.59 -1.41
CA SER A 17 -2.47 15.32 -1.32
C SER A 17 -3.19 14.23 -0.53
N HIS A 18 -2.86 12.95 -0.81
CA HIS A 18 -3.37 11.84 0.00
C HIS A 18 -2.92 11.99 1.47
N LEU A 19 -3.86 11.85 2.40
CA LEU A 19 -3.52 11.88 3.83
C LEU A 19 -2.86 10.56 4.18
N LYS A 20 -1.73 10.64 4.88
CA LYS A 20 -0.99 9.48 5.40
C LYS A 20 -0.75 9.66 6.88
N THR A 21 -1.24 8.74 7.69
CA THR A 21 -0.87 8.63 9.10
C THR A 21 -0.23 7.28 9.38
N ALA A 22 0.69 7.25 10.34
CA ALA A 22 1.35 6.02 10.79
C ALA A 22 1.04 5.81 12.27
N VAL A 23 0.65 4.60 12.63
CA VAL A 23 0.28 4.20 13.99
C VAL A 23 0.96 2.87 14.27
N ASP A 24 1.59 2.75 15.42
CA ASP A 24 2.10 1.47 15.90
C ASP A 24 0.95 0.67 16.49
N ASP A 25 0.79 -0.56 16.05
CA ASP A 25 -0.22 -1.47 16.58
C ASP A 25 0.09 -1.83 18.03
N ARG A 26 -0.79 -1.40 18.92
CA ARG A 26 -0.74 -1.71 20.37
C ARG A 26 -1.85 -2.65 20.81
N TRP A 27 -2.71 -3.07 19.88
CA TRP A 27 -3.95 -3.79 20.20
C TRP A 27 -3.99 -5.20 19.57
N GLY A 28 -2.93 -5.62 18.89
CA GLY A 28 -2.81 -6.98 18.32
C GLY A 28 -3.57 -7.16 17.00
N LEU A 29 -3.93 -6.07 16.32
CA LEU A 29 -4.58 -6.12 15.01
C LEU A 29 -3.72 -6.86 13.97
N THR A 30 -2.40 -6.64 13.98
CA THR A 30 -1.48 -7.30 13.06
C THR A 30 -1.40 -8.80 13.29
N ASP A 31 -1.52 -9.26 14.54
CA ASP A 31 -1.51 -10.68 14.88
C ASP A 31 -2.79 -11.36 14.40
N GLU A 32 -3.93 -10.70 14.59
CA GLU A 32 -5.23 -11.18 14.11
C GLU A 32 -5.23 -11.28 12.58
N LEU A 33 -4.80 -10.23 11.88
CA LEU A 33 -4.67 -10.24 10.42
C LEU A 33 -3.71 -11.36 9.97
N TRP A 34 -2.55 -11.46 10.64
CA TRP A 34 -1.53 -12.45 10.34
C TRP A 34 -2.05 -13.88 10.46
N SER A 35 -2.82 -14.18 11.51
CA SER A 35 -3.40 -15.51 11.73
C SER A 35 -4.23 -16.00 10.55
N ARG A 36 -4.91 -15.07 9.85
CA ARG A 36 -5.80 -15.34 8.72
C ARG A 36 -5.05 -15.50 7.40
N MET A 37 -3.91 -14.82 7.23
CA MET A 37 -3.21 -14.74 5.93
C MET A 37 -1.90 -15.52 5.86
N LYS A 38 -1.32 -15.96 6.99
CA LYS A 38 0.06 -16.51 7.05
C LYS A 38 0.31 -17.68 6.11
N HIS A 39 -0.73 -18.45 5.78
CA HIS A 39 -0.67 -19.61 4.90
C HIS A 39 -0.53 -19.23 3.41
N LEU A 40 -0.75 -17.97 3.05
CA LEU A 40 -0.59 -17.43 1.69
C LEU A 40 0.81 -16.87 1.44
N VAL A 41 1.65 -16.80 2.47
CA VAL A 41 2.96 -16.15 2.43
C VAL A 41 4.05 -17.22 2.43
N PRO A 42 5.09 -17.09 1.59
CA PRO A 42 6.23 -18.00 1.63
C PRO A 42 6.84 -18.08 3.04
N PRO A 43 7.07 -19.29 3.59
CA PRO A 43 7.67 -19.44 4.91
C PRO A 43 9.13 -18.96 4.95
N THR A 44 9.78 -18.87 3.80
CA THR A 44 11.13 -18.34 3.65
C THR A 44 11.24 -17.42 2.43
N HIS A 45 12.11 -16.42 2.51
CA HIS A 45 12.46 -15.55 1.38
C HIS A 45 13.87 -14.98 1.57
N ARG A 46 14.74 -15.10 0.55
CA ARG A 46 16.14 -14.62 0.59
C ARG A 46 16.89 -15.05 1.87
N ASP A 47 16.84 -16.35 2.14
CA ASP A 47 17.47 -17.04 3.28
C ASP A 47 17.00 -16.56 4.67
N LYS A 48 15.83 -15.92 4.75
CA LYS A 48 15.24 -15.44 6.00
C LYS A 48 13.92 -16.15 6.28
N GLN A 49 13.63 -16.31 7.56
CA GLN A 49 12.42 -16.99 8.05
C GLN A 49 11.26 -16.01 8.19
N LEU A 50 10.05 -16.45 7.90
CA LEU A 50 8.87 -15.62 8.06
C LEU A 50 8.66 -15.18 9.52
N ALA A 51 8.46 -13.88 9.75
CA ALA A 51 8.39 -13.29 11.09
C ALA A 51 7.03 -12.69 11.45
N GLY A 52 6.14 -12.46 10.48
CA GLY A 52 4.81 -11.88 10.69
C GLY A 52 4.58 -10.60 9.89
N LEU A 53 3.64 -9.77 10.35
CA LEU A 53 3.44 -8.42 9.83
C LEU A 53 4.21 -7.40 10.66
N SER A 54 4.57 -6.27 10.05
CA SER A 54 5.07 -5.11 10.78
C SER A 54 3.96 -4.53 11.66
N SER A 55 4.28 -4.19 12.91
CA SER A 55 3.39 -3.43 13.79
C SER A 55 3.19 -1.98 13.31
N HIS A 56 3.95 -1.50 12.33
CA HIS A 56 3.81 -0.14 11.80
C HIS A 56 2.69 -0.08 10.75
N LEU A 57 1.51 0.35 11.16
CA LEU A 57 0.34 0.50 10.30
C LEU A 57 0.34 1.88 9.65
N ARG A 58 0.17 1.93 8.32
CA ARG A 58 0.04 3.19 7.56
C ARG A 58 -1.36 3.30 6.98
N PHE A 59 -2.13 4.24 7.47
CA PHE A 59 -3.45 4.55 6.92
C PHE A 59 -3.32 5.62 5.84
N LYS A 60 -3.96 5.39 4.71
CA LYS A 60 -4.02 6.35 3.60
C LYS A 60 -5.47 6.67 3.25
N ARG A 61 -5.74 7.95 2.98
CA ARG A 61 -7.02 8.45 2.47
C ARG A 61 -6.81 9.17 1.14
N PHE A 62 -7.59 8.79 0.14
CA PHE A 62 -7.60 9.40 -1.19
C PHE A 62 -8.98 9.98 -1.46
N ALA A 63 -9.03 11.30 -1.65
CA ALA A 63 -10.20 12.04 -2.09
C ALA A 63 -10.17 12.19 -3.62
N PRO A 64 -11.26 12.65 -4.27
CA PRO A 64 -11.23 13.00 -5.68
C PRO A 64 -10.05 13.92 -6.04
N GLY A 65 -9.37 13.61 -7.14
CA GLY A 65 -8.10 14.23 -7.59
C GLY A 65 -6.84 13.62 -6.97
N HIS A 66 -6.94 12.81 -5.91
CA HIS A 66 -5.77 12.20 -5.28
C HIS A 66 -5.31 10.95 -6.06
N CYS A 67 -3.99 10.81 -6.17
CA CYS A 67 -3.31 9.63 -6.72
C CYS A 67 -2.04 9.34 -5.90
N PHE A 68 -1.38 8.22 -6.21
CA PHE A 68 -0.02 7.96 -5.77
C PHE A 68 0.84 7.53 -6.96
N LYS A 69 1.92 8.29 -7.19
CA LYS A 69 2.77 8.12 -8.37
C LYS A 69 3.37 6.71 -8.42
N PRO A 70 3.66 6.19 -9.63
CA PRO A 70 4.37 4.94 -9.80
C PRO A 70 5.67 4.87 -8.99
N HIS A 71 5.85 3.78 -8.26
CA HIS A 71 7.02 3.55 -7.40
C HIS A 71 7.18 2.06 -7.09
N GLU A 72 8.38 1.68 -6.66
CA GLU A 72 8.64 0.44 -5.93
C GLU A 72 8.57 0.72 -4.44
N ASP A 73 8.14 -0.26 -3.67
CA ASP A 73 8.11 -0.14 -2.22
C ASP A 73 9.49 -0.43 -1.62
N SER A 74 9.89 0.36 -0.63
CA SER A 74 11.17 0.14 0.06
C SER A 74 11.01 -0.88 1.20
N SER A 75 12.03 -1.71 1.37
CA SER A 75 12.19 -2.55 2.56
C SER A 75 12.31 -1.69 3.82
N ASN A 76 11.68 -2.16 4.90
CA ASN A 76 11.82 -1.64 6.24
C ASN A 76 12.59 -2.67 7.08
N THR A 77 13.63 -2.22 7.77
CA THR A 77 14.46 -3.04 8.65
C THR A 77 14.25 -2.61 10.10
N GLN A 78 13.94 -3.57 10.96
CA GLN A 78 13.81 -3.39 12.41
C GLN A 78 14.86 -4.24 13.11
N SER A 79 15.79 -3.60 13.81
CA SER A 79 16.77 -4.31 14.64
C SER A 79 16.09 -4.94 15.86
N LEU A 80 16.50 -6.15 16.23
CA LEU A 80 16.00 -6.87 17.40
C LEU A 80 17.08 -7.08 18.48
N GLY A 81 18.33 -6.67 18.20
CA GLY A 81 19.50 -6.95 19.05
C GLY A 81 20.32 -8.15 18.55
N ASP A 82 21.54 -8.32 19.07
CA ASP A 82 22.42 -9.46 18.79
C ASP A 82 22.59 -9.78 17.28
N ASP A 83 22.76 -8.76 16.45
CA ASP A 83 22.83 -8.84 14.97
C ASP A 83 21.60 -9.47 14.27
N THR A 84 20.52 -9.69 15.01
CA THR A 84 19.23 -10.16 14.48
C THR A 84 18.34 -8.97 14.08
N TYR A 85 17.58 -9.15 13.00
CA TYR A 85 16.68 -8.12 12.51
C TYR A 85 15.50 -8.71 11.74
N ASN A 86 14.40 -7.98 11.73
CA ASN A 86 13.32 -8.19 10.78
C ASN A 86 13.53 -7.28 9.57
N ILE A 87 13.23 -7.75 8.36
CA ILE A 87 13.23 -6.97 7.12
C ILE A 87 11.99 -7.29 6.30
N SER A 88 11.36 -6.28 5.69
CA SER A 88 10.24 -6.51 4.78
C SER A 88 10.64 -6.67 3.32
N TYR A 89 9.89 -7.55 2.63
CA TYR A 89 10.02 -7.77 1.18
C TYR A 89 8.68 -7.74 0.43
N LEU A 90 7.57 -7.85 1.17
CA LEU A 90 6.23 -7.80 0.61
C LEU A 90 5.43 -6.72 1.32
N SER A 91 4.58 -6.02 0.59
CA SER A 91 3.58 -5.13 1.16
C SER A 91 2.23 -5.82 1.26
N ALA A 92 1.49 -5.48 2.31
CA ALA A 92 0.14 -5.93 2.57
C ALA A 92 -0.77 -4.71 2.65
N ILE A 93 -1.71 -4.57 1.70
CA ILE A 93 -2.67 -3.47 1.67
C ILE A 93 -4.07 -4.04 1.92
N LEU A 94 -4.69 -3.63 3.04
CA LEU A 94 -6.07 -3.90 3.39
C LEU A 94 -6.95 -2.74 2.93
N TYR A 95 -8.01 -3.05 2.18
CA TYR A 95 -9.00 -2.07 1.72
C TYR A 95 -10.07 -1.86 2.79
N LEU A 96 -10.22 -0.62 3.26
CA LEU A 96 -11.15 -0.26 4.34
C LEU A 96 -12.49 0.27 3.81
N THR A 97 -12.50 0.74 2.56
CA THR A 97 -13.71 1.06 1.80
C THR A 97 -13.77 0.22 0.54
N ASP A 98 -14.97 0.08 -0.01
CA ASP A 98 -15.14 -0.50 -1.33
C ASP A 98 -14.56 0.46 -2.36
N PRO A 99 -13.82 -0.04 -3.35
CA PRO A 99 -13.53 0.77 -4.53
C PRO A 99 -14.86 1.06 -5.22
N GLY A 100 -15.03 2.30 -5.69
CA GLY A 100 -16.12 2.60 -6.60
C GLY A 100 -16.01 1.79 -7.90
N ASP A 101 -16.93 2.01 -8.82
CA ASP A 101 -16.86 1.37 -10.13
C ASP A 101 -15.60 1.77 -10.93
N ALA A 102 -15.44 1.18 -12.10
CA ALA A 102 -14.31 1.47 -12.97
C ALA A 102 -14.16 2.95 -13.38
N ALA A 103 -15.25 3.73 -13.32
CA ALA A 103 -15.24 5.16 -13.62
C ALA A 103 -14.77 5.99 -12.43
N CYS A 104 -14.91 5.50 -11.19
CA CYS A 104 -14.43 6.15 -9.97
C CYS A 104 -12.90 6.25 -9.88
N GLY A 105 -12.15 5.38 -10.55
CA GLY A 105 -10.69 5.36 -10.48
C GLY A 105 -10.17 4.80 -9.14
N GLY A 106 -9.09 5.37 -8.58
CA GLY A 106 -8.58 4.97 -7.26
C GLY A 106 -8.01 3.55 -7.16
N ARG A 107 -7.72 2.87 -8.27
CA ARG A 107 -7.23 1.50 -8.30
C ARG A 107 -5.78 1.41 -7.83
N THR A 108 -5.45 0.32 -7.14
CA THR A 108 -4.04 -0.04 -6.94
C THR A 108 -3.59 -0.84 -8.16
N ARG A 109 -2.77 -0.20 -8.99
CA ARG A 109 -2.33 -0.69 -10.29
C ARG A 109 -0.89 -1.15 -10.24
N PHE A 110 -0.64 -2.36 -10.70
CA PHE A 110 0.70 -2.89 -10.98
C PHE A 110 1.04 -2.61 -12.44
N LEU A 111 2.14 -1.89 -12.64
CA LEU A 111 2.54 -1.36 -13.94
C LEU A 111 3.49 -2.33 -14.62
N ALA A 112 3.10 -2.79 -15.80
CA ALA A 112 3.97 -3.62 -16.62
C ALA A 112 5.04 -2.75 -17.30
N PRO A 113 6.32 -3.18 -17.33
CA PRO A 113 7.39 -2.42 -17.97
C PRO A 113 7.17 -2.15 -19.46
N ASP A 114 6.36 -2.97 -20.13
CA ASP A 114 6.02 -2.88 -21.55
C ASP A 114 4.72 -2.11 -21.83
N CYS A 115 3.99 -1.65 -20.81
CA CYS A 115 2.79 -0.84 -20.97
C CYS A 115 3.10 0.44 -21.78
N PRO A 116 2.45 0.67 -22.95
CA PRO A 116 2.72 1.83 -23.79
C PRO A 116 2.46 3.16 -23.09
N ALA A 117 1.33 3.27 -22.37
CA ALA A 117 0.97 4.47 -21.62
C ALA A 117 2.00 4.77 -20.52
N TYR A 118 2.45 3.75 -19.79
CA TYR A 118 3.46 3.93 -18.75
C TYR A 118 4.80 4.40 -19.32
N LYS A 119 5.24 3.84 -20.44
CA LYS A 119 6.47 4.28 -21.13
C LYS A 119 6.41 5.72 -21.60
N GLN A 120 5.25 6.15 -22.09
CA GLN A 120 5.06 7.49 -22.66
C GLN A 120 4.90 8.55 -21.56
N ASP A 121 4.03 8.31 -20.59
CA ASP A 121 3.57 9.33 -19.65
C ASP A 121 4.12 9.12 -18.23
N GLY A 122 4.84 8.04 -17.99
CA GLY A 122 5.26 7.64 -16.64
C GLY A 122 4.08 7.28 -15.73
N ARG A 123 2.89 7.03 -16.29
CA ARG A 123 1.69 6.55 -15.59
C ARG A 123 0.74 5.80 -16.55
N CYS A 124 -0.18 5.01 -16.00
CA CYS A 124 -1.24 4.36 -16.78
C CYS A 124 -2.59 4.61 -16.12
N GLU A 125 -3.41 5.50 -16.70
CA GLU A 125 -4.75 5.86 -16.22
C GLU A 125 -5.89 5.19 -17.03
N ALA A 126 -5.53 4.27 -17.93
CA ALA A 126 -6.50 3.57 -18.78
C ALA A 126 -7.51 2.80 -17.92
N ALA A 127 -8.80 2.87 -18.25
CA ALA A 127 -9.85 2.16 -17.53
C ALA A 127 -9.67 0.63 -17.62
N VAL A 128 -9.20 0.16 -18.78
CA VAL A 128 -8.78 -1.21 -19.05
C VAL A 128 -7.41 -1.14 -19.72
N CYS A 129 -6.46 -1.95 -19.25
CA CYS A 129 -5.13 -2.07 -19.84
C CYS A 129 -4.82 -3.55 -20.02
N GLU A 130 -4.33 -3.95 -21.19
CA GLU A 130 -3.98 -5.35 -21.47
C GLU A 130 -2.64 -5.76 -20.85
N ALA A 131 -1.78 -4.79 -20.51
CA ALA A 131 -0.47 -5.03 -19.94
C ALA A 131 -0.46 -4.89 -18.40
N CYS A 132 -1.07 -3.83 -17.87
CA CYS A 132 -1.12 -3.56 -16.43
C CYS A 132 -2.24 -4.34 -15.76
N VAL A 133 -2.07 -4.63 -14.47
CA VAL A 133 -3.05 -5.36 -13.67
C VAL A 133 -3.50 -4.50 -12.50
N ASP A 134 -4.80 -4.38 -12.30
CA ASP A 134 -5.37 -3.78 -11.11
C ASP A 134 -5.60 -4.85 -10.05
N ALA A 135 -5.29 -4.54 -8.79
CA ALA A 135 -5.64 -5.42 -7.69
C ALA A 135 -7.17 -5.63 -7.66
N PRO A 136 -7.66 -6.86 -7.40
CA PRO A 136 -9.08 -7.09 -7.18
C PRO A 136 -9.44 -6.47 -5.82
N VAL A 137 -10.16 -5.35 -5.88
CA VAL A 137 -10.42 -4.51 -4.72
C VAL A 137 -11.87 -4.64 -4.28
N ALA A 138 -12.08 -4.96 -3.01
CA ALA A 138 -13.35 -4.86 -2.29
C ALA A 138 -13.03 -4.61 -0.82
N LYS A 139 -13.95 -4.03 -0.07
CA LYS A 139 -13.76 -3.77 1.36
C LYS A 139 -13.46 -5.08 2.09
N GLY A 140 -12.43 -5.05 2.93
CA GLY A 140 -11.96 -6.22 3.69
C GLY A 140 -11.04 -7.16 2.90
N CYS A 141 -10.92 -7.00 1.58
CA CYS A 141 -9.88 -7.69 0.83
C CYS A 141 -8.50 -7.12 1.19
N MET A 142 -7.50 -7.99 1.07
CA MET A 142 -6.11 -7.59 1.25
C MET A 142 -5.28 -8.09 0.07
N VAL A 143 -4.49 -7.19 -0.52
CA VAL A 143 -3.54 -7.55 -1.58
C VAL A 143 -2.14 -7.69 -0.98
N LEU A 144 -1.45 -8.74 -1.40
CA LEU A 144 -0.04 -8.99 -1.11
C LEU A 144 0.76 -8.87 -2.39
N TYR A 145 1.86 -8.11 -2.35
CA TYR A 145 2.72 -7.97 -3.51
C TYR A 145 4.18 -7.75 -3.10
N ALA A 146 5.10 -8.15 -3.96
CA ALA A 146 6.52 -7.98 -3.74
C ALA A 146 6.93 -6.52 -3.95
N HIS A 147 7.82 -6.03 -3.09
CA HIS A 147 8.36 -4.66 -3.13
C HIS A 147 8.90 -4.21 -4.50
N PRO A 148 9.60 -5.07 -5.29
CA PRO A 148 10.09 -4.68 -6.62
C PRO A 148 8.99 -4.50 -7.68
N LEU A 149 7.72 -4.78 -7.39
CA LEU A 149 6.65 -4.51 -8.34
C LEU A 149 6.34 -3.01 -8.35
N VAL A 150 6.52 -2.40 -9.51
CA VAL A 150 6.13 -1.00 -9.74
C VAL A 150 4.62 -0.89 -9.60
N ASN A 151 4.18 -0.12 -8.63
CA ASN A 151 2.76 0.06 -8.32
C ASN A 151 2.41 1.55 -8.20
N ALA A 152 1.13 1.85 -8.41
CA ALA A 152 0.56 3.18 -8.30
C ALA A 152 -0.86 3.10 -7.73
N ASP A 153 -1.32 4.20 -7.15
CA ASP A 153 -2.75 4.43 -6.94
C ASP A 153 -3.23 5.37 -8.05
N THR A 154 -4.05 4.87 -8.99
CA THR A 154 -4.62 5.69 -10.07
C THR A 154 -5.47 6.81 -9.47
N GLU A 155 -5.67 7.89 -10.21
CA GLU A 155 -6.46 9.04 -9.73
C GLU A 155 -7.87 8.61 -9.32
N VAL A 156 -8.31 9.05 -8.14
CA VAL A 156 -9.73 8.98 -7.73
C VAL A 156 -10.46 10.09 -8.49
N LYS A 157 -11.39 9.75 -9.39
CA LYS A 157 -12.05 10.73 -10.26
C LYS A 157 -13.32 11.29 -9.63
N HIS A 158 -14.23 10.39 -9.24
CA HIS A 158 -15.55 10.72 -8.71
C HIS A 158 -16.00 9.64 -7.72
N GLY A 159 -16.97 9.94 -6.86
CA GLY A 159 -17.50 9.00 -5.87
C GLY A 159 -16.90 9.16 -4.48
N GLU A 160 -17.02 8.10 -3.67
CA GLU A 160 -16.57 8.09 -2.29
C GLU A 160 -15.03 7.99 -2.15
N GLU A 161 -14.54 8.36 -0.97
CA GLU A 161 -13.11 8.34 -0.67
C GLU A 161 -12.56 6.92 -0.53
N LYS A 162 -11.34 6.70 -1.03
CA LYS A 162 -10.62 5.44 -0.82
C LYS A 162 -9.84 5.49 0.49
N PHE A 163 -10.08 4.51 1.35
CA PHE A 163 -9.30 4.28 2.57
C PHE A 163 -8.60 2.94 2.50
N ILE A 164 -7.30 2.94 2.77
CA ILE A 164 -6.50 1.73 2.88
C ILE A 164 -5.60 1.75 4.12
N MET A 165 -5.31 0.57 4.64
CA MET A 165 -4.26 0.35 5.62
C MET A 165 -3.16 -0.48 4.97
N ARG A 166 -1.93 0.02 4.98
CA ARG A 166 -0.75 -0.71 4.54
C ARG A 166 0.11 -1.10 5.73
N THR A 167 0.49 -2.37 5.77
CA THR A 167 1.64 -2.87 6.54
C THR A 167 2.57 -3.66 5.60
N ASP A 168 3.61 -4.28 6.13
CA ASP A 168 4.54 -5.10 5.36
C ASP A 168 4.73 -6.47 6.02
N VAL A 169 4.99 -7.49 5.21
CA VAL A 169 5.38 -8.83 5.68
C VAL A 169 6.86 -8.80 6.02
N MET A 170 7.18 -9.20 7.24
CA MET A 170 8.52 -9.21 7.80
C MET A 170 9.13 -10.62 7.74
N TYR A 171 10.42 -10.68 7.43
CA TYR A 171 11.25 -11.86 7.48
C TYR A 171 12.44 -11.61 8.42
N ARG A 172 12.80 -12.61 9.23
CA ARG A 172 13.84 -12.55 10.24
C ARG A 172 15.14 -13.19 9.74
N ARG A 173 16.24 -12.48 9.97
CA ARG A 173 17.58 -13.05 9.99
C ARG A 173 17.96 -13.44 11.41
#